data_AF-A0A1V4HNW4-F1
#
_entry.id   AF-A0A1V4HNW4-F1
#
_cell.length_a   1.000
_cell.length_b   1.000
_cell.length_c   1.000
_cell.angle_alpha   90.00
_cell.angle_beta   90.00
_cell.angle_gamma   90.00
#
_symmetry.space_group_name_H-M   'P 1'
#
loop_
_entity.id
_entity.type
_entity.pdbx_description
1 polymer ?
#
loop_
_entity_poly.entity_id
_entity_poly.type
_entity_poly.pdbx_seq_one_letter_code
_entity_poly.pdbx_strand_id
1 'polypeptide(L)'
;MRKRNTTAFTFMAWASFIGAFLAMFIGIYTLEESLSVKGYFAVCALFLTMSAFVLQKVIRDNLEDGYIGRKRNTAAFTFLAWSSFALALLGMFIGIINLEQLLSVKGYYAVTALFLTMSSFVLQKTVRDNNDDEPLQPVEPKFEEL
;
A
#
# COMPACT_ATOMS: atom_id res chain seq x y z
N MET A 1 -18.64 18.82 11.41
CA MET A 1 -18.69 17.86 10.29
C MET A 1 -18.61 16.46 10.87
N ARG A 2 -19.36 15.48 10.33
CA ARG A 2 -19.30 14.08 10.78
C ARG A 2 -18.07 13.42 10.14
N LYS A 3 -17.15 12.87 10.96
CA LYS A 3 -16.03 12.08 10.44
C LYS A 3 -16.56 10.90 9.62
N ARG A 4 -15.97 10.67 8.45
CA ARG A 4 -16.27 9.57 7.53
C ARG A 4 -15.92 8.22 8.15
N ASN A 5 -14.82 8.18 8.91
CA ASN A 5 -14.36 6.99 9.62
C ASN A 5 -14.56 7.10 11.12
N THR A 6 -14.96 5.99 11.74
CA THR A 6 -14.92 5.83 13.20
C THR A 6 -13.50 5.52 13.66
N THR A 7 -13.19 5.85 14.92
CA THR A 7 -11.91 5.47 15.54
C THR A 7 -11.68 3.96 15.48
N ALA A 8 -12.76 3.17 15.65
CA ALA A 8 -12.72 1.71 15.54
C ALA A 8 -12.34 1.24 14.12
N PHE A 9 -12.90 1.84 13.07
CA PHE A 9 -12.56 1.49 11.69
C PHE A 9 -11.10 1.82 11.36
N THR A 10 -10.61 2.98 11.82
CA THR A 10 -9.21 3.37 11.68
C THR A 10 -8.27 2.36 12.34
N PHE A 11 -8.60 1.92 13.56
CA PHE A 11 -7.83 0.90 14.26
C PHE A 11 -7.83 -0.44 13.49
N MET A 12 -8.97 -0.88 12.98
CA MET A 12 -9.06 -2.13 12.21
C MET A 12 -8.21 -2.09 10.93
N ALA A 13 -8.17 -0.94 10.22
CA ALA A 13 -7.34 -0.78 9.02
C ALA A 13 -5.84 -0.86 9.32
N TRP A 14 -5.39 -0.26 10.43
CA TRP A 14 -4.00 -0.39 10.89
C TRP A 14 -3.69 -1.81 11.34
N ALA A 15 -4.57 -2.42 12.12
CA ALA A 15 -4.39 -3.77 12.64
C ALA A 15 -4.33 -4.83 11.51
N SER A 16 -5.17 -4.71 10.48
CA SER A 16 -5.14 -5.65 9.34
C SER A 16 -3.85 -5.52 8.53
N PHE A 17 -3.38 -4.30 8.26
CA PHE A 17 -2.13 -4.07 7.56
C PHE A 17 -0.93 -4.60 8.34
N ILE A 18 -0.83 -4.25 9.63
CA ILE A 18 0.26 -4.73 10.49
C ILE A 18 0.22 -6.26 10.60
N GLY A 19 -0.96 -6.84 10.78
CA GLY A 19 -1.14 -8.29 10.81
C GLY A 19 -0.71 -8.97 9.52
N ALA A 20 -1.10 -8.44 8.36
CA ALA A 20 -0.70 -8.96 7.05
C ALA A 20 0.81 -8.85 6.81
N PHE A 21 1.39 -7.72 7.21
CA PHE A 21 2.82 -7.46 7.09
C PHE A 21 3.61 -8.42 7.98
N LEU A 22 3.24 -8.55 9.25
CA LEU A 22 3.88 -9.49 10.17
C LEU A 22 3.72 -10.94 9.70
N ALA A 23 2.53 -11.33 9.24
CA ALA A 23 2.30 -12.67 8.68
C ALA A 23 3.29 -12.94 7.54
N MET A 24 3.42 -12.02 6.57
CA MET A 24 4.35 -12.18 5.45
C MET A 24 5.79 -12.44 5.93
N PHE A 25 6.28 -11.64 6.88
CA PHE A 25 7.65 -11.77 7.39
C PHE A 25 7.85 -12.99 8.30
N ILE A 26 6.84 -13.39 9.07
CA ILE A 26 6.87 -14.64 9.84
C ILE A 26 6.94 -15.83 8.88
N GLY A 27 6.15 -15.83 7.81
CA GLY A 27 6.24 -16.84 6.75
C GLY A 27 7.65 -16.94 6.19
N ILE A 28 8.21 -15.82 5.74
CA ILE A 28 9.57 -15.74 5.19
C ILE A 28 10.61 -16.27 6.20
N TYR A 29 10.46 -15.94 7.48
CA TYR A 29 11.35 -16.40 8.54
C TYR A 29 11.30 -17.93 8.68
N THR A 30 10.10 -18.51 8.72
CA THR A 30 9.86 -19.96 8.86
C THR A 30 10.16 -20.77 7.60
N LEU A 31 10.38 -20.12 6.46
CA LEU A 31 10.66 -20.79 5.20
C LEU A 31 11.97 -21.58 5.28
N GLU A 32 11.97 -22.85 4.91
CA GLU A 32 13.18 -23.68 4.89
C GLU A 32 13.91 -23.56 3.54
N GLU A 33 14.38 -22.35 3.24
CA GLU A 33 15.06 -22.02 1.99
C GLU A 33 16.34 -21.22 2.24
N SER A 34 17.19 -21.15 1.21
CA SER A 34 18.39 -20.32 1.24
C SER A 34 18.08 -18.85 1.53
N LEU A 35 19.04 -18.16 2.16
CA LEU A 35 18.87 -16.75 2.55
C LEU A 35 18.58 -15.84 1.34
N SER A 36 19.10 -16.17 0.16
CA SER A 36 18.83 -15.44 -1.08
C SER A 36 17.36 -15.54 -1.50
N VAL A 37 16.73 -16.71 -1.36
CA VAL A 37 15.29 -16.88 -1.63
C VAL A 37 14.46 -16.11 -0.62
N LYS A 38 14.80 -16.19 0.68
CA LYS A 38 14.12 -15.37 1.72
C LYS A 38 14.23 -13.88 1.43
N GLY A 39 15.42 -13.42 1.03
CA GLY A 39 15.69 -12.05 0.64
C GLY A 39 14.86 -11.62 -0.56
N TYR A 40 14.72 -12.48 -1.57
CA TYR A 40 13.86 -12.23 -2.73
C TYR A 40 12.41 -11.96 -2.30
N PHE A 41 11.82 -12.84 -1.50
CA PHE A 41 10.44 -12.66 -1.01
C PHE A 41 10.28 -11.40 -0.15
N ALA A 42 11.26 -11.09 0.70
CA ALA A 42 11.23 -9.88 1.52
C ALA A 42 11.25 -8.61 0.66
N VAL A 43 12.14 -8.55 -0.35
CA VAL A 43 12.21 -7.42 -1.28
C VAL A 43 10.93 -7.31 -2.11
N CYS A 44 10.40 -8.43 -2.63
CA CYS A 44 9.13 -8.44 -3.34
C CYS A 44 7.97 -7.98 -2.47
N ALA A 45 7.88 -8.41 -1.20
CA ALA A 45 6.83 -7.98 -0.28
C ALA A 45 6.90 -6.48 0.02
N LEU A 46 8.11 -5.95 0.29
CA LEU A 46 8.32 -4.51 0.51
C LEU A 46 8.01 -3.70 -0.74
N PHE A 47 8.47 -4.15 -1.90
CA PHE A 47 8.23 -3.48 -3.17
C PHE A 47 6.75 -3.50 -3.56
N LEU A 48 6.05 -4.62 -3.33
CA LEU A 48 4.61 -4.75 -3.53
C LEU A 48 3.84 -3.78 -2.62
N THR A 49 4.22 -3.70 -1.35
CA THR A 49 3.61 -2.79 -0.38
C THR A 49 3.81 -1.33 -0.79
N MET A 50 5.05 -0.91 -1.09
CA MET A 50 5.36 0.46 -1.49
C MET A 50 4.68 0.85 -2.82
N SER A 51 4.74 -0.01 -3.84
CA SER A 51 4.09 0.25 -5.12
C SER A 51 2.56 0.32 -4.98
N ALA A 52 1.95 -0.46 -4.08
CA ALA A 52 0.52 -0.35 -3.78
C ALA A 52 0.15 1.03 -3.20
N PHE A 53 0.91 1.53 -2.23
CA PHE A 53 0.70 2.87 -1.67
C PHE A 53 0.88 3.97 -2.72
N VAL A 54 1.94 3.88 -3.53
CA VAL A 54 2.20 4.82 -4.63
C VAL A 54 1.07 4.81 -5.65
N LEU A 55 0.60 3.62 -6.05
CA LEU A 55 -0.47 3.48 -7.01
C LEU A 55 -1.78 4.13 -6.52
N GLN A 56 -2.16 3.90 -5.25
CA GLN A 56 -3.34 4.56 -4.67
C GLN A 56 -3.20 6.09 -4.66
N LYS A 57 -2.02 6.59 -4.29
CA LYS A 57 -1.75 8.03 -4.28
C LYS A 57 -1.87 8.63 -5.68
N VAL A 58 -1.26 8.00 -6.68
CA VAL A 58 -1.29 8.46 -8.08
C VAL A 58 -2.70 8.45 -8.66
N ILE A 59 -3.46 7.36 -8.44
CA ILE A 59 -4.86 7.28 -8.91
C ILE A 59 -5.71 8.38 -8.28
N ARG A 60 -5.54 8.63 -6.98
CA ARG A 60 -6.25 9.71 -6.27
C ARG A 60 -5.87 11.07 -6.82
N ASP A 61 -4.58 11.36 -6.93
CA ASP A 61 -4.09 12.65 -7.40
C ASP A 61 -4.59 12.95 -8.82
N ASN A 62 -4.61 11.95 -9.70
CA ASN A 62 -5.18 12.07 -11.04
C ASN A 62 -6.69 12.36 -11.03
N LEU A 63 -7.43 11.79 -10.07
CA LEU A 63 -8.86 12.03 -9.92
C LEU A 63 -9.12 13.48 -9.42
N GLU A 64 -8.40 13.94 -8.39
CA GLU A 64 -8.49 15.31 -7.88
C GLU A 64 -8.11 16.35 -8.93
N ASP A 65 -7.06 16.07 -9.70
CA ASP A 65 -6.59 16.90 -10.82
C ASP A 65 -7.66 17.08 -11.91
N GLY A 66 -8.45 16.05 -12.16
CA GLY A 66 -9.61 16.11 -13.06
C GLY A 66 -10.70 17.08 -12.59
N TYR A 67 -10.91 17.18 -11.27
CA TYR A 67 -11.90 18.11 -10.69
C TYR A 67 -11.40 19.56 -10.65
N ILE A 68 -10.10 19.77 -10.41
CA ILE A 68 -9.51 21.11 -10.20
C ILE A 68 -8.94 21.70 -11.52
N GLY A 69 -8.84 20.91 -12.59
CA GLY A 69 -8.31 21.36 -13.89
C GLY A 69 -6.80 21.59 -13.90
N ARG A 70 -6.09 21.13 -12.86
CA ARG A 70 -4.61 21.17 -12.75
C ARG A 70 -4.08 19.77 -12.94
N LYS A 71 -3.00 19.57 -13.72
CA LYS A 71 -2.31 18.26 -13.81
C LYS A 71 -1.00 18.31 -13.02
N ARG A 72 -0.99 17.70 -11.83
CA ARG A 72 0.21 17.50 -11.00
C ARG A 72 1.01 16.30 -11.49
N ASN A 73 0.33 15.23 -11.89
CA ASN A 73 0.97 14.02 -12.40
C ASN A 73 1.05 14.02 -13.92
N THR A 74 2.20 13.63 -14.45
CA THR A 74 2.37 13.37 -15.88
C THR A 74 1.78 12.00 -16.25
N ALA A 75 1.40 11.84 -17.52
CA ALA A 75 0.94 10.54 -18.04
C ALA A 75 2.03 9.46 -17.86
N ALA A 76 3.30 9.83 -18.05
CA ALA A 76 4.44 8.94 -17.83
C ALA A 76 4.55 8.49 -16.36
N PHE A 77 4.40 9.39 -15.39
CA PHE A 77 4.45 9.02 -13.97
C PHE A 77 3.30 8.10 -13.58
N THR A 78 2.11 8.35 -14.14
CA THR A 78 0.95 7.46 -13.94
C THR A 78 1.22 6.05 -14.47
N PHE A 79 1.76 5.96 -15.68
CA PHE A 79 2.14 4.68 -16.27
C PHE A 79 3.18 3.94 -15.42
N LEU A 80 4.22 4.63 -14.96
CA LEU A 80 5.25 4.05 -14.09
C LEU A 80 4.67 3.50 -12.79
N ALA A 81 3.71 4.17 -12.16
CA ALA A 81 3.07 3.68 -10.95
C ALA A 81 2.34 2.35 -11.21
N TRP A 82 1.54 2.27 -12.28
CA TRP A 82 0.86 1.03 -12.68
C TRP A 82 1.85 -0.09 -13.03
N SER A 83 2.89 0.22 -13.81
CA SER A 83 3.92 -0.73 -14.19
C SER A 83 4.71 -1.25 -12.99
N SER A 84 5.05 -0.39 -12.02
CA SER A 84 5.79 -0.79 -10.82
C SER A 84 5.00 -1.78 -9.97
N PHE A 85 3.70 -1.54 -9.78
CA PHE A 85 2.81 -2.44 -9.04
C PHE A 85 2.62 -3.77 -9.78
N ALA A 86 2.45 -3.74 -11.10
CA ALA A 86 2.37 -4.94 -11.91
C ALA A 86 3.65 -5.77 -11.81
N LEU A 87 4.82 -5.14 -11.90
CA LEU A 87 6.11 -5.82 -11.74
C LEU A 87 6.29 -6.41 -10.33
N ALA A 88 5.85 -5.71 -9.30
CA ALA A 88 5.90 -6.22 -7.93
C ALA A 88 5.03 -7.47 -7.76
N LEU A 89 3.80 -7.46 -8.29
CA LEU A 89 2.92 -8.62 -8.30
C LEU A 89 3.51 -9.79 -9.09
N LEU A 90 4.05 -9.51 -10.29
CA LEU A 90 4.67 -10.53 -11.13
C LEU A 90 5.88 -11.16 -10.44
N GLY A 91 6.77 -10.35 -9.86
CA GLY A 91 7.90 -10.84 -9.08
C GLY A 91 7.44 -11.75 -7.94
N MET A 92 6.46 -11.31 -7.16
CA MET A 92 5.91 -12.13 -6.07
C MET A 92 5.36 -13.47 -6.59
N PHE A 93 4.60 -13.45 -7.70
CA PHE A 93 4.00 -14.66 -8.26
C PHE A 93 5.03 -15.62 -8.87
N ILE A 94 6.04 -15.09 -9.56
CA ILE A 94 7.16 -15.86 -10.10
C ILE A 94 7.94 -16.53 -8.96
N GLY A 95 8.18 -15.82 -7.85
CA GLY A 95 8.78 -16.39 -6.65
C GLY A 95 7.97 -17.57 -6.11
N ILE A 96 6.64 -17.41 -5.99
CA ILE A 96 5.75 -18.46 -5.47
C ILE A 96 5.75 -19.70 -6.38
N ILE A 97 5.73 -19.52 -7.71
CA ILE A 97 5.76 -20.64 -8.65
C ILE A 97 7.08 -21.41 -8.55
N ASN A 98 8.21 -20.71 -8.51
CA ASN A 98 9.56 -21.30 -8.45
C ASN A 98 9.93 -21.88 -7.08
N LEU A 99 9.16 -21.62 -6.03
CA LEU A 99 9.44 -22.13 -4.71
C LEU A 99 9.31 -23.66 -4.66
N GLU A 100 10.29 -24.41 -4.18
CA GLU A 100 10.24 -25.88 -4.09
C GLU A 100 9.61 -26.36 -2.78
N GLN A 101 8.39 -25.89 -2.50
CA GLN A 101 7.66 -26.16 -1.26
C GLN A 101 6.27 -26.74 -1.52
N LEU A 102 5.66 -27.31 -0.48
CA LEU A 102 4.31 -27.87 -0.54
C LEU A 102 3.29 -26.81 -0.98
N LEU A 103 2.23 -27.23 -1.69
CA LEU A 103 1.22 -26.30 -2.23
C LEU A 103 0.55 -25.43 -1.15
N SER A 104 0.44 -25.93 0.09
CA SER A 104 -0.06 -25.16 1.24
C SER A 104 0.82 -23.96 1.57
N VAL A 105 2.15 -24.11 1.50
CA VAL A 105 3.13 -23.05 1.74
C VAL A 105 3.06 -22.02 0.61
N LYS A 106 2.98 -22.47 -0.65
CA LYS A 106 2.77 -21.57 -1.80
C LYS A 106 1.47 -20.78 -1.66
N GLY A 107 0.39 -21.46 -1.27
CA GLY A 107 -0.92 -20.85 -1.02
C GLY A 107 -0.87 -19.82 0.10
N TYR A 108 -0.13 -20.08 1.18
CA TYR A 108 0.08 -19.13 2.26
C TYR A 108 0.69 -17.81 1.74
N TYR A 109 1.77 -17.87 0.94
CA TYR A 109 2.39 -16.66 0.38
C TYR A 109 1.47 -15.92 -0.60
N ALA A 110 0.75 -16.65 -1.44
CA ALA A 110 -0.18 -16.06 -2.39
C ALA A 110 -1.31 -15.30 -1.68
N VAL A 111 -1.98 -15.94 -0.72
CA VAL A 111 -3.06 -15.32 0.05
C VAL A 111 -2.54 -14.16 0.90
N THR A 112 -1.39 -14.33 1.56
CA THR A 112 -0.80 -13.26 2.38
C THR A 112 -0.37 -12.07 1.53
N ALA A 113 0.17 -12.28 0.33
CA ALA A 113 0.51 -11.19 -0.60
C ALA A 113 -0.73 -10.40 -1.06
N LEU A 114 -1.81 -11.10 -1.40
CA LEU A 114 -3.08 -10.47 -1.77
C LEU A 114 -3.70 -9.72 -0.60
N PHE A 115 -3.70 -10.32 0.59
CA PHE A 115 -4.21 -9.71 1.80
C PHE A 115 -3.40 -8.48 2.22
N LEU A 116 -2.07 -8.54 2.12
CA LEU A 116 -1.17 -7.41 2.34
C LEU A 116 -1.45 -6.27 1.36
N THR A 117 -1.66 -6.60 0.08
CA THR A 117 -1.99 -5.61 -0.96
C THR A 117 -3.32 -4.92 -0.68
N MET A 118 -4.37 -5.68 -0.41
CA MET A 118 -5.71 -5.12 -0.11
C MET A 118 -5.71 -4.31 1.19
N SER A 119 -5.04 -4.80 2.23
CA SER A 119 -4.92 -4.07 3.49
C SER A 119 -4.13 -2.77 3.31
N SER A 120 -3.10 -2.74 2.47
CA SER A 120 -2.36 -1.50 2.13
C SER A 120 -3.28 -0.46 1.47
N PHE A 121 -4.13 -0.88 0.52
CA PHE A 121 -5.09 0.02 -0.11
C PHE A 121 -6.14 0.56 0.87
N VAL A 122 -6.66 -0.31 1.75
CA VAL A 122 -7.62 0.09 2.80
C VAL A 122 -6.99 1.07 3.78
N LEU A 123 -5.77 0.78 4.23
CA LEU A 123 -5.04 1.66 5.14
C LEU A 123 -4.81 3.03 4.51
N GLN A 124 -4.36 3.09 3.25
CA GLN A 124 -4.12 4.35 2.56
C GLN A 124 -5.39 5.19 2.42
N LYS A 125 -6.51 4.55 2.07
CA LYS A 125 -7.82 5.24 2.00
C LYS A 125 -8.23 5.76 3.37
N THR A 126 -8.10 4.93 4.41
CA THR A 126 -8.52 5.28 5.77
C THR A 126 -7.71 6.44 6.35
N VAL A 127 -6.37 6.40 6.20
CA VAL A 127 -5.48 7.47 6.65
C VAL A 127 -5.77 8.77 5.91
N ARG A 128 -5.96 8.70 4.58
CA ARG A 128 -6.35 9.87 3.79
C ARG A 128 -7.68 10.45 4.26
N ASP A 129 -8.71 9.62 4.36
CA ASP A 129 -10.05 10.06 4.73
C ASP A 129 -10.06 10.73 6.12
N ASN A 130 -9.23 10.24 7.04
CA ASN A 130 -9.05 10.87 8.34
C ASN A 130 -8.37 12.24 8.26
N ASN A 131 -7.39 12.41 7.38
CA ASN A 131 -6.70 13.69 7.16
C ASN A 131 -7.63 14.72 6.48
N ASP A 132 -8.42 14.29 5.50
CA ASP A 132 -9.38 15.15 4.79
C ASP A 132 -10.52 15.65 5.71
N ASP A 133 -10.78 14.93 6.80
CA ASP A 133 -11.80 15.26 7.80
C ASP A 133 -11.28 16.14 8.96
N GLU A 134 -9.98 16.46 9.00
CA GLU A 134 -9.45 17.42 9.98
C GLU A 134 -9.99 18.83 9.68
N PRO A 135 -10.48 19.58 10.70
CA PRO A 135 -10.96 20.93 10.48
C PRO A 135 -9.83 21.78 9.90
N LEU A 136 -10.11 22.48 8.79
CA LEU A 136 -9.20 23.50 8.26
C LEU A 136 -8.83 24.45 9.40
N GLN A 137 -7.54 24.54 9.71
CA GLN A 137 -7.07 25.58 10.63
C GLN A 137 -7.48 26.93 10.01
N PRO A 138 -8.08 27.85 10.79
CA PRO A 138 -8.32 29.19 10.29
C PRO A 138 -6.97 29.74 9.84
N VAL A 139 -6.87 30.14 8.57
CA VAL A 139 -5.71 30.86 8.06
C VAL A 139 -5.72 32.18 8.81
N GLU A 140 -4.96 32.25 9.89
CA GLU A 140 -4.77 33.50 10.61
C GLU A 140 -4.07 34.43 9.63
N PRO A 141 -4.72 35.52 9.17
CA PRO A 141 -4.07 36.45 8.27
C PRO A 141 -2.81 36.93 8.99
N LYS A 142 -1.65 36.73 8.36
CA LYS A 142 -0.47 37.52 8.70
C LYS A 142 -0.80 38.95 8.32
N PHE A 143 -1.49 39.66 9.21
CA PHE A 143 -1.38 41.09 9.28
C PHE A 143 0.09 41.33 9.64
N GLU A 144 0.91 41.51 8.62
CA GLU A 144 2.19 42.19 8.79
C GLU A 144 1.84 43.54 9.43
N GLU A 145 2.11 43.63 10.72
CA GLU A 145 2.51 44.88 11.34
C GLU A 145 3.55 45.51 10.43
N LEU A 146 3.20 46.62 9.77
CA LEU A 146 4.02 47.82 9.46
C LEU A 146 3.20 48.82 8.64
#